data_AF-A0AAF0ZWZ1-F1
#
_entry.id   AF-A0AAF0ZWZ1-F1
#
_cell.length_a   1.000
_cell.length_b   1.000
_cell.length_c   1.000
_cell.angle_alpha   90.00
_cell.angle_beta   90.00
_cell.angle_gamma   90.00
#
_symmetry.space_group_name_H-M   'P 1'
#
loop_
_entity.id
_entity.type
_entity.pdbx_description
1 polymer ?
#
loop_
_entity_poly.entity_id
_entity_poly.type
_entity_poly.pdbx_seq_one_letter_code
_entity_poly.pdbx_strand_id
1 'polypeptide(L)'
;MGLRRSTNEYISGVNNFLDTTFERASKGDEILCPCKKCANCKWNHRNVVEDHLVVFNGFVQGYTKWIFHGESFSSRNNPDHNNKEGSNMRDNIDGLLHDTFRDVAGDLRLEGVREGLSEDAKKFFKLLEEGKQELYHGCENFSKLNFTIQLFLFKCIHGLSNVAFGDLLDLLREAFPFSHIPESFHKEKNVIKDLGLDYEKIHACPNDCMLFWKENEKENNCSVCGSSRWKTVNDPLTNESSKIPAKVLRYLPLKPRLQRIFMCPETTANMKWHDTERPKDGNIRHAADGEAWKNFDSLHEDFARDPRNVRLGLSSDGFNPFRTMSISHSTWPVMLMNYNLSPWICMKPEYMILSMIIPALLWTISDFPAAYAMLSGWSTKGRKACPTCNHGTCSQYLKHSRKMCYMGHRAFLPPDHPFRRDKKSFDGKEDHRSAPTPLSGTEVLEELREFNNVFRKGQKRKRRDSEGPWKKDPSFLNCHTGNITN
;
A
#
# COMPACT_ATOMS: atom_id res chain seq x y z
N MET A 1 -22.90 23.23 22.27
CA MET A 1 -23.77 22.82 21.14
C MET A 1 -25.10 22.17 21.55
N GLY A 2 -25.43 21.95 22.84
CA GLY A 2 -26.71 21.33 23.24
C GLY A 2 -27.94 22.25 23.27
N LEU A 3 -27.76 23.56 23.08
CA LEU A 3 -28.82 24.57 23.19
C LEU A 3 -29.71 24.60 21.94
N ARG A 4 -30.99 24.95 22.11
CA ARG A 4 -31.91 25.19 20.98
C ARG A 4 -31.49 26.47 20.25
N ARG A 5 -31.48 26.46 18.91
CA ARG A 5 -31.02 27.58 18.07
C ARG A 5 -31.80 28.89 18.26
N SER A 6 -33.02 28.81 18.80
CA SER A 6 -33.90 29.93 19.12
C SER A 6 -33.69 30.49 20.55
N THR A 7 -32.58 30.19 21.21
CA THR A 7 -32.24 30.73 22.54
C THR A 7 -31.22 31.86 22.41
N ASN A 8 -31.40 32.93 23.20
CA ASN A 8 -30.50 34.08 23.19
C ASN A 8 -29.06 33.68 23.53
N GLU A 9 -28.88 32.66 24.36
CA GLU A 9 -27.59 32.04 24.70
C GLU A 9 -26.88 31.45 23.47
N TYR A 10 -27.62 30.72 22.61
CA TYR A 10 -27.07 30.17 21.37
C TYR A 10 -26.70 31.29 20.38
N ILE A 11 -27.56 32.31 20.24
CA ILE A 11 -27.33 33.45 19.34
C ILE A 11 -26.13 34.27 19.80
N SER A 12 -26.02 34.57 21.10
CA SER A 12 -24.87 35.24 21.70
C SER A 12 -23.57 34.43 21.50
N GLY A 13 -23.64 33.11 21.65
CA GLY A 13 -22.50 32.22 21.35
C GLY A 13 -22.11 32.18 19.87
N VAL A 14 -23.06 32.27 18.93
CA VAL A 14 -22.77 32.42 17.49
C VAL A 14 -22.08 33.76 17.22
N ASN A 15 -22.55 34.85 17.83
CA ASN A 15 -21.99 36.18 17.56
C ASN A 15 -20.57 36.32 18.14
N ASN A 16 -20.33 35.84 19.36
CA ASN A 16 -18.99 35.75 19.94
C ASN A 16 -18.02 34.90 19.07
N PHE A 17 -18.50 33.77 18.53
CA PHE A 17 -17.74 32.98 17.55
C PHE A 17 -17.44 33.78 16.28
N LEU A 18 -18.41 34.51 15.73
CA LEU A 18 -18.21 35.34 14.53
C LEU A 18 -17.20 36.45 14.79
N ASP A 19 -17.32 37.21 15.88
CA ASP A 19 -16.38 38.27 16.24
C ASP A 19 -14.94 37.72 16.36
N THR A 20 -14.75 36.67 17.16
CA THR A 20 -13.43 36.03 17.35
C THR A 20 -12.85 35.45 16.06
N THR A 21 -13.71 34.93 15.17
CA THR A 21 -13.27 34.30 13.91
C THR A 21 -12.95 35.34 12.83
N PHE A 22 -13.73 36.42 12.73
CA PHE A 22 -13.47 37.50 11.78
C PHE A 22 -12.24 38.32 12.16
N GLU A 23 -11.92 38.44 13.46
CA GLU A 23 -10.66 39.02 13.94
C GLU A 23 -9.43 38.17 13.53
N ARG A 24 -9.52 36.84 13.59
CA ARG A 24 -8.34 35.94 13.60
C ARG A 24 -8.12 35.08 12.37
N ALA A 25 -9.17 34.80 11.58
CA ALA A 25 -9.16 33.79 10.53
C ALA A 25 -9.90 34.22 9.25
N SER A 26 -10.24 35.51 9.13
CA SER A 26 -10.84 36.08 7.92
C SER A 26 -9.84 36.22 6.78
N LYS A 27 -10.36 36.35 5.55
CA LYS A 27 -9.59 36.75 4.36
C LYS A 27 -10.37 37.85 3.63
N GLY A 28 -10.10 39.10 3.99
CA GLY A 28 -11.04 40.19 3.73
C GLY A 28 -12.33 39.95 4.52
N ASP A 29 -13.47 40.38 3.99
CA ASP A 29 -14.77 40.31 4.69
C ASP A 29 -15.42 38.91 4.67
N GLU A 30 -14.67 37.81 4.52
CA GLU A 30 -15.17 36.43 4.48
C GLU A 30 -14.45 35.45 5.42
N ILE A 31 -15.18 34.43 5.89
CA ILE A 31 -14.65 33.26 6.62
C ILE A 31 -15.20 31.95 6.03
N LEU A 32 -14.57 30.81 6.35
CA LEU A 32 -15.11 29.49 5.98
C LEU A 32 -16.36 29.18 6.81
N CYS A 33 -17.51 28.98 6.17
CA CYS A 33 -18.77 28.77 6.87
C CYS A 33 -18.82 27.38 7.56
N PRO A 34 -18.87 27.28 8.90
CA PRO A 34 -18.85 26.01 9.63
C PRO A 34 -20.23 25.35 9.71
N CYS A 35 -21.22 25.84 8.95
CA CYS A 35 -22.58 25.33 9.04
C CYS A 35 -22.73 23.93 8.45
N LYS A 36 -23.77 23.20 8.85
CA LYS A 36 -24.02 21.79 8.46
C LYS A 36 -24.12 21.55 6.94
N LYS A 37 -24.35 22.60 6.14
CA LYS A 37 -24.41 22.58 4.67
C LYS A 37 -23.10 22.99 3.98
N CYS A 38 -22.29 23.86 4.59
CA CYS A 38 -21.04 24.35 4.01
C CYS A 38 -19.80 23.63 4.56
N ALA A 39 -19.86 23.10 5.78
CA ALA A 39 -18.87 22.21 6.40
C ALA A 39 -17.40 22.67 6.31
N ASN A 40 -17.16 23.99 6.48
CA ASN A 40 -15.85 24.64 6.31
C ASN A 40 -15.26 24.58 4.87
N CYS A 41 -16.08 24.28 3.85
CA CYS A 41 -15.65 24.21 2.44
C CYS A 41 -16.03 25.44 1.60
N LYS A 42 -16.62 26.50 2.19
CA LYS A 42 -17.05 27.70 1.45
C LYS A 42 -16.79 28.98 2.23
N TRP A 43 -16.05 29.92 1.62
CA TRP A 43 -15.97 31.31 2.06
C TRP A 43 -17.34 31.99 1.91
N ASN A 44 -17.75 32.75 2.93
CA ASN A 44 -18.99 33.54 2.96
C ASN A 44 -18.77 34.77 3.86
N HIS A 45 -19.42 35.89 3.52
CA HIS A 45 -19.52 37.07 4.37
C HIS A 45 -20.28 36.82 5.69
N ARG A 46 -19.98 37.64 6.72
CA ARG A 46 -20.45 37.47 8.11
C ARG A 46 -21.94 37.16 8.23
N ASN A 47 -22.80 38.00 7.65
CA ASN A 47 -24.26 37.89 7.74
C ASN A 47 -24.76 36.54 7.20
N VAL A 48 -24.16 36.07 6.09
CA VAL A 48 -24.51 34.79 5.45
C VAL A 48 -24.06 33.61 6.31
N VAL A 49 -22.97 33.75 7.09
CA VAL A 49 -22.57 32.73 8.06
C VAL A 49 -23.49 32.74 9.29
N GLU A 50 -23.90 33.90 9.78
CA GLU A 50 -24.86 34.04 10.89
C GLU A 50 -26.20 33.38 10.56
N ASP A 51 -26.81 33.72 9.41
CA ASP A 51 -28.03 33.09 8.89
C ASP A 51 -27.89 31.56 8.80
N HIS A 52 -26.76 31.08 8.28
CA HIS A 52 -26.50 29.66 8.16
C HIS A 52 -26.35 28.93 9.51
N LEU A 53 -25.91 29.61 10.57
CA LEU A 53 -25.67 29.04 11.90
C LEU A 53 -26.85 29.21 12.87
N VAL A 54 -27.60 30.31 12.79
CA VAL A 54 -28.80 30.56 13.58
C VAL A 54 -30.01 29.94 12.88
N VAL A 55 -30.38 30.47 11.72
CA VAL A 55 -31.66 30.18 11.04
C VAL A 55 -31.63 28.81 10.36
N PHE A 56 -30.74 28.60 9.39
CA PHE A 56 -30.88 27.48 8.45
C PHE A 56 -30.32 26.17 8.98
N ASN A 57 -28.99 26.04 9.10
CA ASN A 57 -28.33 24.74 9.17
C ASN A 57 -27.76 24.38 10.55
N GLY A 58 -27.38 25.39 11.36
CA GLY A 58 -26.58 25.17 12.57
C GLY A 58 -25.12 24.80 12.27
N PHE A 59 -24.26 24.77 13.29
CA PHE A 59 -22.90 24.25 13.15
C PHE A 59 -22.87 22.79 12.66
N VAL A 60 -21.83 22.41 11.95
CA VAL A 60 -21.58 21.01 11.58
C VAL A 60 -21.30 20.18 12.85
N GLN A 61 -21.95 19.03 12.93
CA GLN A 61 -22.06 18.25 14.16
C GLN A 61 -20.70 17.65 14.55
N GLY A 62 -20.23 17.96 15.76
CA GLY A 62 -18.90 17.58 16.25
C GLY A 62 -17.81 18.65 16.08
N TYR A 63 -18.10 19.80 15.46
CA TYR A 63 -17.14 20.91 15.31
C TYR A 63 -16.99 21.74 16.59
N THR A 64 -16.58 21.09 17.68
CA THR A 64 -16.39 21.71 19.00
C THR A 64 -15.03 22.38 19.18
N LYS A 65 -14.06 22.07 18.31
CA LYS A 65 -12.78 22.78 18.22
C LYS A 65 -12.70 23.58 16.91
N TRP A 66 -12.29 24.83 16.99
CA TRP A 66 -12.29 25.81 15.90
C TRP A 66 -11.02 25.71 15.02
N ILE A 67 -10.73 24.51 14.52
CA ILE A 67 -9.48 24.18 13.80
C ILE A 67 -9.29 24.94 12.47
N PHE A 68 -10.36 25.42 11.83
CA PHE A 68 -10.26 26.31 10.65
C PHE A 68 -10.32 27.80 11.03
N HIS A 69 -10.50 28.11 12.31
CA HIS A 69 -10.86 29.42 12.85
C HIS A 69 -9.99 29.85 14.05
N GLY A 70 -8.75 29.34 14.12
CA GLY A 70 -7.70 29.84 15.01
C GLY A 70 -7.45 29.08 16.33
N GLU A 71 -8.17 27.99 16.62
CA GLU A 71 -7.93 27.20 17.84
C GLU A 71 -6.89 26.09 17.62
N SER A 72 -5.84 26.07 18.44
CA SER A 72 -4.67 25.19 18.29
C SER A 72 -4.81 23.84 18.99
N PHE A 73 -4.03 22.84 18.54
CA PHE A 73 -4.12 21.48 19.05
C PHE A 73 -3.52 21.30 20.45
N SER A 74 -4.18 20.44 21.24
CA SER A 74 -3.67 19.83 22.47
C SER A 74 -3.82 18.31 22.36
N SER A 75 -2.98 17.58 23.10
CA SER A 75 -2.42 16.28 22.67
C SER A 75 -3.37 15.06 22.59
N ARG A 76 -2.81 14.00 22.01
CA ARG A 76 -3.30 12.64 21.70
C ARG A 76 -4.49 12.11 22.53
N ASN A 77 -5.48 11.55 21.83
CA ASN A 77 -5.69 10.08 21.79
C ASN A 77 -6.72 9.66 20.71
N ASN A 78 -6.51 8.47 20.13
CA ASN A 78 -7.44 7.76 19.24
C ASN A 78 -8.59 7.11 20.06
N PRO A 79 -9.77 6.70 19.48
CA PRO A 79 -9.88 6.10 18.14
C PRO A 79 -11.11 6.42 17.24
N ASP A 80 -10.83 6.46 15.92
CA ASP A 80 -11.56 5.81 14.80
C ASP A 80 -12.90 6.37 14.22
N HIS A 81 -13.09 6.05 12.92
CA HIS A 81 -14.32 6.00 12.09
C HIS A 81 -15.15 7.30 11.95
N ASN A 82 -14.99 8.09 10.88
CA ASN A 82 -15.44 7.66 9.54
C ASN A 82 -14.96 8.52 8.34
N ASN A 83 -14.48 7.84 7.31
CA ASN A 83 -14.70 8.10 5.87
C ASN A 83 -14.87 9.55 5.36
N LYS A 84 -13.78 10.13 4.84
CA LYS A 84 -13.80 10.90 3.58
C LYS A 84 -12.62 10.50 2.70
N GLU A 85 -12.86 10.37 1.40
CA GLU A 85 -11.83 10.08 0.39
C GLU A 85 -11.03 11.36 0.07
N GLY A 86 -10.11 11.69 0.99
CA GLY A 86 -8.99 12.59 0.77
C GLY A 86 -7.73 11.89 1.27
N SER A 87 -6.65 11.89 0.50
CA SER A 87 -5.48 11.05 0.79
C SER A 87 -4.82 11.43 2.12
N ASN A 88 -5.06 10.65 3.18
CA ASN A 88 -4.49 10.83 4.52
C ASN A 88 -3.03 10.36 4.57
N MET A 89 -2.23 10.90 3.64
CA MET A 89 -0.93 10.36 3.26
C MET A 89 0.15 10.66 4.30
N ARG A 90 0.03 11.79 5.04
CA ARG A 90 0.99 12.18 6.10
C ARG A 90 1.00 11.18 7.25
N ASP A 91 -0.17 10.92 7.83
CA ASP A 91 -0.34 9.97 8.95
C ASP A 91 0.15 8.57 8.58
N ASN A 92 -0.07 8.16 7.32
CA ASN A 92 0.35 6.86 6.81
C ASN A 92 1.86 6.80 6.47
N ILE A 93 2.52 7.94 6.25
CA ILE A 93 3.99 8.02 6.14
C ILE A 93 4.61 7.89 7.53
N ASP A 94 4.08 8.60 8.54
CA ASP A 94 4.61 8.51 9.91
C ASP A 94 4.49 7.07 10.44
N GLY A 95 3.33 6.43 10.25
CA GLY A 95 3.14 5.00 10.53
C GLY A 95 4.09 4.08 9.74
N LEU A 96 4.25 4.28 8.43
CA LEU A 96 5.17 3.47 7.62
C LEU A 96 6.63 3.63 8.05
N LEU A 97 7.09 4.84 8.38
CA LEU A 97 8.45 5.10 8.86
C LEU A 97 8.66 4.52 10.27
N HIS A 98 7.65 4.68 11.14
CA HIS A 98 7.59 4.11 12.47
C HIS A 98 7.74 2.58 12.41
N ASP A 99 6.91 1.90 11.64
CA ASP A 99 6.89 0.42 11.56
C ASP A 99 8.08 -0.15 10.75
N THR A 100 8.65 0.62 9.80
CA THR A 100 9.87 0.20 9.07
C THR A 100 11.15 0.37 9.89
N PHE A 101 11.20 1.32 10.85
CA PHE A 101 12.45 1.73 11.51
C PHE A 101 12.45 1.71 13.04
N ARG A 102 11.34 1.37 13.71
CA ARG A 102 11.28 1.17 15.17
C ARG A 102 11.92 -0.16 15.57
N ASP A 103 11.36 -1.26 15.10
CA ASP A 103 11.68 -2.62 15.56
C ASP A 103 13.12 -3.00 15.21
N VAL A 104 13.61 -2.50 14.07
CA VAL A 104 15.01 -2.62 13.58
C VAL A 104 16.06 -2.02 14.53
N ALA A 105 15.67 -1.19 15.50
CA ALA A 105 16.62 -0.48 16.37
C ALA A 105 16.28 -0.50 17.88
N GLY A 106 15.05 -0.84 18.28
CA GLY A 106 14.69 -0.93 19.70
C GLY A 106 15.56 -1.92 20.49
N ASP A 107 15.97 -3.01 19.81
CA ASP A 107 16.65 -4.16 20.40
C ASP A 107 18.19 -4.08 20.32
N LEU A 108 18.75 -3.15 19.53
CA LEU A 108 20.19 -3.06 19.24
C LEU A 108 21.04 -2.35 20.31
N ARG A 109 20.59 -2.36 21.56
CA ARG A 109 21.36 -1.89 22.73
C ARG A 109 22.41 -2.91 23.22
N LEU A 110 22.44 -4.13 22.69
CA LEU A 110 23.52 -5.08 22.92
C LEU A 110 24.69 -4.82 21.95
N GLU A 111 25.84 -4.42 22.50
CA GLU A 111 27.04 -4.06 21.72
C GLU A 111 27.58 -5.23 20.87
N GLY A 112 27.47 -6.46 21.37
CA GLY A 112 28.02 -7.68 20.75
C GLY A 112 27.42 -8.10 19.40
N VAL A 113 26.32 -7.47 18.93
CA VAL A 113 25.74 -7.79 17.61
C VAL A 113 26.56 -7.19 16.46
N ARG A 114 27.37 -6.16 16.72
CA ARG A 114 27.97 -5.32 15.67
C ARG A 114 29.16 -5.95 14.93
N GLU A 115 29.85 -6.90 15.54
CA GLU A 115 31.10 -7.47 14.99
C GLU A 115 30.85 -8.41 13.80
N GLY A 116 29.70 -9.10 13.76
CA GLY A 116 29.31 -10.00 12.67
C GLY A 116 28.60 -9.34 11.47
N LEU A 117 28.38 -8.03 11.48
CA LEU A 117 27.62 -7.33 10.44
C LEU A 117 28.45 -7.06 9.17
N SER A 118 27.81 -7.18 8.01
CA SER A 118 28.39 -6.72 6.73
C SER A 118 28.55 -5.20 6.68
N GLU A 119 29.49 -4.69 5.88
CA GLU A 119 29.73 -3.25 5.74
C GLU A 119 28.50 -2.47 5.25
N ASP A 120 27.65 -3.07 4.41
CA ASP A 120 26.42 -2.43 3.96
C ASP A 120 25.36 -2.37 5.07
N ALA A 121 25.33 -3.35 5.96
CA ALA A 121 24.51 -3.30 7.17
C ALA A 121 25.01 -2.20 8.13
N LYS A 122 26.33 -2.11 8.36
CA LYS A 122 26.94 -1.06 9.21
C LYS A 122 26.63 0.34 8.70
N LYS A 123 26.73 0.58 7.38
CA LYS A 123 26.33 1.84 6.72
C LYS A 123 24.84 2.14 6.95
N PHE A 124 23.96 1.16 6.72
CA PHE A 124 22.52 1.33 6.91
C PHE A 124 22.15 1.67 8.35
N PHE A 125 22.69 0.95 9.35
CA PHE A 125 22.46 1.27 10.76
C PHE A 125 22.99 2.66 11.13
N LYS A 126 24.18 3.06 10.65
CA LYS A 126 24.70 4.42 10.86
C LYS A 126 23.75 5.49 10.32
N LEU A 127 23.20 5.29 9.13
CA LEU A 127 22.23 6.21 8.51
C LEU A 127 20.89 6.26 9.27
N LEU A 128 20.47 5.16 9.91
CA LEU A 128 19.28 5.17 10.77
C LEU A 128 19.52 5.97 12.06
N GLU A 129 20.67 5.82 12.71
CA GLU A 129 20.99 6.60 13.92
C GLU A 129 21.18 8.09 13.60
N GLU A 130 21.92 8.44 12.54
CA GLU A 130 22.03 9.82 12.05
C GLU A 130 20.67 10.38 11.61
N GLY A 131 19.77 9.54 11.09
CA GLY A 131 18.42 9.91 10.69
C GLY A 131 17.45 10.12 11.86
N LYS A 132 17.69 9.48 13.01
CA LYS A 132 16.86 9.57 14.22
C LYS A 132 17.18 10.77 15.10
N GLN A 133 18.30 11.45 14.86
CA GLN A 133 18.61 12.74 15.46
C GLN A 133 17.45 13.73 15.23
N GLU A 134 17.19 14.56 16.24
CA GLU A 134 16.24 15.66 16.17
C GLU A 134 16.59 16.61 15.00
N LEU A 135 15.60 17.21 14.36
CA LEU A 135 15.84 18.16 13.27
C LEU A 135 16.65 19.39 13.74
N TYR A 136 16.43 19.80 14.98
CA TYR A 136 17.18 20.78 15.76
C TYR A 136 16.97 20.46 17.25
N HIS A 137 17.85 20.95 18.13
CA HIS A 137 17.78 20.65 19.58
C HIS A 137 16.44 21.07 20.20
N GLY A 138 15.71 20.10 20.77
CA GLY A 138 14.36 20.26 21.32
C GLY A 138 13.22 20.02 20.32
N CYS A 139 13.48 19.43 19.15
CA CYS A 139 12.44 19.17 18.15
C CYS A 139 11.73 17.81 18.38
N GLU A 140 10.80 17.76 19.33
CA GLU A 140 10.01 16.55 19.63
C GLU A 140 9.16 16.03 18.44
N ASN A 141 8.82 16.90 17.49
CA ASN A 141 7.90 16.60 16.40
C ASN A 141 8.54 16.00 15.14
N PHE A 142 9.84 16.24 14.91
CA PHE A 142 10.51 15.82 13.67
C PHE A 142 11.95 15.34 13.91
N SER A 143 12.21 14.09 13.56
CA SER A 143 13.58 13.64 13.29
C SER A 143 14.04 14.13 11.91
N LYS A 144 15.37 14.25 11.76
CA LYS A 144 16.05 14.60 10.50
C LYS A 144 15.58 13.73 9.33
N LEU A 145 15.40 12.42 9.54
CA LEU A 145 14.92 11.47 8.54
C LEU A 145 13.46 11.72 8.14
N ASN A 146 12.56 11.91 9.11
CA ASN A 146 11.14 12.14 8.84
C ASN A 146 10.95 13.44 8.04
N PHE A 147 11.64 14.51 8.47
CA PHE A 147 11.61 15.80 7.77
C PHE A 147 12.17 15.70 6.34
N THR A 148 13.31 15.03 6.14
CA THR A 148 13.93 14.80 4.81
C THR A 148 12.99 14.02 3.88
N ILE A 149 12.32 12.98 4.37
CA ILE A 149 11.37 12.20 3.58
C ILE A 149 10.10 13.00 3.26
N GLN A 150 9.60 13.81 4.21
CA GLN A 150 8.44 14.67 3.97
C GLN A 150 8.74 15.80 2.97
N LEU A 151 9.94 16.40 2.99
CA LEU A 151 10.37 17.41 2.00
C LEU A 151 10.47 16.80 0.59
N PHE A 152 11.14 15.67 0.43
CA PHE A 152 11.22 14.96 -0.84
C PHE A 152 9.83 14.59 -1.39
N LEU A 153 8.94 14.07 -0.53
CA LEU A 153 7.58 13.72 -0.92
C LEU A 153 6.75 14.96 -1.27
N PHE A 154 6.90 16.08 -0.55
CA PHE A 154 6.29 17.37 -0.90
C PHE A 154 6.74 17.83 -2.30
N LYS A 155 8.05 17.77 -2.60
CA LYS A 155 8.60 18.07 -3.93
C LYS A 155 7.97 17.19 -5.02
N CYS A 156 7.85 15.88 -4.77
CA CYS A 156 7.30 14.94 -5.73
C CYS A 156 5.78 15.09 -5.94
N ILE A 157 5.01 15.30 -4.87
CA ILE A 157 3.55 15.43 -4.91
C ILE A 157 3.13 16.74 -5.61
N HIS A 158 3.85 17.84 -5.33
CA HIS A 158 3.55 19.16 -5.91
C HIS A 158 4.34 19.47 -7.19
N GLY A 159 5.14 18.53 -7.70
CA GLY A 159 5.85 18.66 -8.98
C GLY A 159 6.90 19.77 -9.03
N LEU A 160 7.44 20.19 -7.87
CA LEU A 160 8.34 21.34 -7.78
C LEU A 160 9.61 21.14 -8.61
N SER A 161 10.03 22.19 -9.34
CA SER A 161 11.29 22.20 -10.09
C SER A 161 12.49 22.06 -9.15
N ASN A 162 13.66 21.71 -9.69
CA ASN A 162 14.87 21.62 -8.85
C ASN A 162 15.36 23.00 -8.37
N VAL A 163 15.05 24.06 -9.12
CA VAL A 163 15.37 25.45 -8.74
C VAL A 163 14.47 25.88 -7.59
N ALA A 164 13.13 25.87 -7.78
CA ALA A 164 12.16 26.29 -6.76
C ALA A 164 12.23 25.48 -5.45
N PHE A 165 12.75 24.25 -5.50
CA PHE A 165 13.02 23.45 -4.31
C PHE A 165 14.38 23.75 -3.67
N GLY A 166 15.39 24.18 -4.44
CA GLY A 166 16.61 24.77 -3.90
C GLY A 166 16.31 26.07 -3.15
N ASP A 167 15.60 26.98 -3.81
CA ASP A 167 15.15 28.26 -3.23
C ASP A 167 14.37 28.05 -1.91
N LEU A 168 13.54 27.00 -1.85
CA LEU A 168 12.81 26.59 -0.65
C LEU A 168 13.73 26.04 0.45
N LEU A 169 14.72 25.21 0.11
CA LEU A 169 15.69 24.70 1.08
C LEU A 169 16.55 25.82 1.67
N ASP A 170 16.96 26.78 0.85
CA ASP A 170 17.77 27.92 1.30
C ASP A 170 16.95 28.87 2.20
N LEU A 171 15.70 29.18 1.84
CA LEU A 171 14.78 29.92 2.73
C LEU A 171 14.54 29.20 4.06
N LEU A 172 14.41 27.87 4.06
CA LEU A 172 14.28 27.07 5.28
C LEU A 172 15.56 27.08 6.13
N ARG A 173 16.75 27.12 5.50
CA ARG A 173 18.04 27.22 6.19
C ARG A 173 18.27 28.62 6.78
N GLU A 174 17.83 29.68 6.11
CA GLU A 174 17.84 31.05 6.65
C GLU A 174 16.87 31.21 7.83
N ALA A 175 15.67 30.61 7.74
CA ALA A 175 14.70 30.62 8.83
C ALA A 175 15.10 29.75 10.03
N PHE A 176 15.82 28.65 9.80
CA PHE A 176 16.20 27.67 10.83
C PHE A 176 17.70 27.31 10.75
N PRO A 177 18.63 28.25 11.02
CA PRO A 177 20.07 28.04 10.82
C PRO A 177 20.70 26.98 11.75
N PHE A 178 20.00 26.60 12.82
CA PHE A 178 20.41 25.56 13.78
C PHE A 178 19.94 24.15 13.39
N SER A 179 19.29 23.99 12.24
CA SER A 179 18.63 22.74 11.84
C SER A 179 19.43 21.89 10.85
N HIS A 180 19.26 20.57 10.92
CA HIS A 180 19.97 19.60 10.09
C HIS A 180 19.29 19.33 8.74
N ILE A 181 18.79 20.39 8.10
CA ILE A 181 18.11 20.36 6.79
C ILE A 181 19.11 20.03 5.66
N PRO A 182 18.74 19.22 4.65
CA PRO A 182 19.61 18.96 3.50
C PRO A 182 19.97 20.24 2.73
N GLU A 183 21.26 20.46 2.47
CA GLU A 183 21.75 21.62 1.70
C GLU A 183 21.31 21.61 0.22
N SER A 184 20.77 20.50 -0.29
CA SER A 184 20.26 20.41 -1.66
C SER A 184 19.41 19.16 -1.88
N PHE A 185 18.56 19.20 -2.92
CA PHE A 185 17.87 18.03 -3.48
C PHE A 185 18.82 16.86 -3.80
N HIS A 186 20.07 17.15 -4.18
CA HIS A 186 21.05 16.09 -4.48
C HIS A 186 21.53 15.38 -3.21
N LYS A 187 21.74 16.09 -2.09
CA LYS A 187 22.05 15.47 -0.80
C LYS A 187 20.85 14.72 -0.22
N GLU A 188 19.65 15.30 -0.27
CA GLU A 188 18.39 14.63 0.10
C GLU A 188 18.18 13.32 -0.67
N LYS A 189 18.30 13.37 -2.00
CA LYS A 189 18.15 12.19 -2.86
C LYS A 189 19.22 11.12 -2.58
N ASN A 190 20.44 11.51 -2.23
CA ASN A 190 21.48 10.55 -1.85
C ASN A 190 21.12 9.83 -0.54
N VAL A 191 20.62 10.53 0.49
CA VAL A 191 20.13 9.88 1.71
C VAL A 191 19.03 8.85 1.40
N ILE A 192 18.07 9.19 0.53
CA ILE A 192 17.00 8.29 0.09
C ILE A 192 17.54 7.09 -0.70
N LYS A 193 18.60 7.29 -1.50
CA LYS A 193 19.30 6.21 -2.20
C LYS A 193 20.00 5.26 -1.24
N ASP A 194 20.72 5.79 -0.26
CA ASP A 194 21.51 5.02 0.70
C ASP A 194 20.62 4.26 1.71
N LEU A 195 19.40 4.75 1.96
CA LEU A 195 18.27 4.02 2.58
C LEU A 195 17.69 2.90 1.70
N GLY A 196 18.28 2.62 0.53
CA GLY A 196 17.87 1.55 -0.37
C GLY A 196 16.46 1.74 -0.96
N LEU A 197 16.09 3.00 -1.26
CA LEU A 197 14.87 3.38 -1.96
C LEU A 197 15.13 3.83 -3.42
N ASP A 198 16.38 3.77 -3.89
CA ASP A 198 16.74 4.02 -5.30
C ASP A 198 16.17 2.94 -6.25
N TYR A 199 16.20 3.24 -7.55
CA TYR A 199 15.79 2.31 -8.59
C TYR A 199 16.71 2.36 -9.81
N GLU A 200 16.99 1.19 -10.36
CA GLU A 200 17.72 1.02 -11.62
C GLU A 200 16.79 1.33 -12.81
N LYS A 201 17.36 1.91 -13.87
CA LYS A 201 16.64 2.24 -15.10
C LYS A 201 17.04 1.27 -16.20
N ILE A 202 16.20 0.27 -16.45
CA ILE A 202 16.38 -0.70 -17.52
C ILE A 202 15.61 -0.21 -18.75
N HIS A 203 16.26 -0.12 -19.91
CA HIS A 203 15.56 0.28 -21.13
C HIS A 203 14.77 -0.90 -21.70
N ALA A 204 13.60 -0.64 -22.25
CA ALA A 204 12.74 -1.66 -22.84
C ALA A 204 12.47 -1.39 -24.33
N CYS A 205 12.21 -2.43 -25.10
CA CYS A 205 11.69 -2.29 -26.46
C CYS A 205 10.35 -1.53 -26.44
N PRO A 206 10.11 -0.55 -27.34
CA PRO A 206 8.81 0.12 -27.46
C PRO A 206 7.63 -0.87 -27.54
N ASN A 207 7.83 -1.93 -28.32
CA ASN A 207 6.86 -3.00 -28.60
C ASN A 207 6.87 -4.17 -27.58
N ASP A 208 7.48 -4.00 -26.40
CA ASP A 208 7.54 -4.99 -25.31
C ASP A 208 8.25 -6.32 -25.61
N CYS A 209 8.92 -6.46 -26.75
CA CYS A 209 9.55 -7.73 -27.17
C CYS A 209 10.79 -8.15 -26.36
N MET A 210 11.51 -7.21 -25.73
CA MET A 210 12.72 -7.47 -24.94
C MET A 210 13.07 -6.30 -23.99
N LEU A 211 13.97 -6.57 -23.06
CA LEU A 211 14.70 -5.56 -22.28
C LEU A 211 16.14 -5.41 -22.82
N PHE A 212 16.68 -4.20 -22.77
CA PHE A 212 18.10 -3.93 -23.02
C PHE A 212 18.86 -4.11 -21.69
N TRP A 213 19.09 -5.36 -21.30
CA TRP A 213 19.63 -5.77 -20.00
C TRP A 213 20.62 -6.93 -20.15
N LYS A 214 21.53 -7.12 -19.17
CA LYS A 214 22.68 -8.04 -19.23
C LYS A 214 23.33 -8.01 -20.64
N GLU A 215 23.27 -9.11 -21.39
CA GLU A 215 23.86 -9.28 -22.72
C GLU A 215 23.38 -8.23 -23.75
N ASN A 216 22.13 -7.76 -23.64
CA ASN A 216 21.57 -6.77 -24.56
C ASN A 216 21.68 -5.32 -24.05
N GLU A 217 22.42 -5.05 -22.96
CA GLU A 217 22.56 -3.69 -22.39
C GLU A 217 23.22 -2.70 -23.37
N LYS A 218 24.08 -3.18 -24.28
CA LYS A 218 24.78 -2.33 -25.26
C LYS A 218 24.02 -2.16 -26.58
N GLU A 219 22.92 -2.88 -26.78
CA GLU A 219 22.18 -2.88 -28.04
C GLU A 219 21.39 -1.58 -28.28
N ASN A 220 21.38 -1.14 -29.54
CA ASN A 220 20.64 0.07 -29.94
C ASN A 220 19.27 -0.22 -30.55
N ASN A 221 19.05 -1.43 -31.06
CA ASN A 221 17.81 -1.87 -31.70
C ASN A 221 17.33 -3.19 -31.06
N CYS A 222 16.02 -3.40 -31.06
CA CYS A 222 15.42 -4.66 -30.60
C CYS A 222 15.76 -5.81 -31.58
N SER A 223 16.35 -6.90 -31.08
CA SER A 223 16.69 -8.08 -31.88
C SER A 223 15.47 -8.80 -32.47
N VAL A 224 14.30 -8.69 -31.81
CA VAL A 224 13.06 -9.37 -32.21
C VAL A 224 12.26 -8.58 -33.26
N CYS A 225 12.29 -7.24 -33.21
CA CYS A 225 11.41 -6.40 -34.05
C CYS A 225 12.10 -5.18 -34.69
N GLY A 226 13.44 -5.14 -34.70
CA GLY A 226 14.27 -4.09 -35.32
C GLY A 226 14.13 -2.68 -34.74
N SER A 227 13.24 -2.47 -33.77
CA SER A 227 12.82 -1.14 -33.31
C SER A 227 13.88 -0.48 -32.42
N SER A 228 14.15 0.80 -32.65
CA SER A 228 15.10 1.60 -31.89
C SER A 228 14.78 1.64 -30.40
N ARG A 229 15.82 1.49 -29.57
CA ARG A 229 15.86 1.80 -28.12
C ARG A 229 15.59 3.27 -27.83
N TRP A 230 15.94 4.15 -28.77
CA TRP A 230 15.98 5.59 -28.60
C TRP A 230 14.84 6.28 -29.36
N LYS A 231 14.24 7.27 -28.71
CA LYS A 231 13.37 8.28 -29.32
C LYS A 231 14.14 9.59 -29.40
N THR A 232 14.14 10.21 -30.57
CA THR A 232 14.67 11.57 -30.73
C THR A 232 13.67 12.59 -30.18
N VAL A 233 14.17 13.58 -29.43
CA VAL A 233 13.43 14.78 -29.02
C VAL A 233 14.24 15.99 -29.47
N ASN A 234 13.64 16.80 -30.33
CA ASN A 234 14.21 18.05 -30.79
C ASN A 234 13.77 19.16 -29.83
N ASP A 235 14.70 20.00 -29.41
CA ASP A 235 14.40 21.20 -28.62
C ASP A 235 13.93 22.34 -29.57
N PRO A 236 12.73 22.92 -29.38
CA PRO A 236 12.23 24.01 -30.24
C PRO A 236 13.01 25.32 -30.16
N LEU A 237 13.82 25.52 -29.10
CA LEU A 237 14.56 26.75 -28.84
C LEU A 237 16.01 26.67 -29.32
N THR A 238 16.66 25.49 -29.26
CA THR A 238 18.06 25.32 -29.67
C THR A 238 18.24 24.59 -31.01
N ASN A 239 17.18 23.96 -31.56
CA ASN A 239 17.25 23.01 -32.69
C ASN A 239 18.13 21.77 -32.43
N GLU A 240 18.61 21.54 -31.20
CA GLU A 240 19.39 20.35 -30.87
C GLU A 240 18.50 19.10 -30.79
N SER A 241 19.02 17.95 -31.21
CA SER A 241 18.29 16.68 -31.19
C SER A 241 18.90 15.73 -30.14
N SER A 242 18.15 15.52 -29.06
CA SER A 242 18.54 14.63 -27.95
C SER A 242 17.98 13.22 -28.17
N LYS A 243 18.75 12.20 -27.78
CA LYS A 243 18.30 10.79 -27.78
C LYS A 243 17.90 10.38 -26.38
N ILE A 244 16.60 10.27 -26.13
CA ILE A 244 16.06 9.71 -24.88
C ILE A 244 15.69 8.24 -25.07
N PRO A 245 15.76 7.38 -24.04
CA PRO A 245 15.23 6.03 -24.14
C PRO A 245 13.72 6.06 -24.42
N ALA A 246 13.25 5.26 -25.38
CA ALA A 246 11.85 5.24 -25.78
C ALA A 246 10.92 4.62 -24.70
N LYS A 247 11.47 3.77 -23.82
CA LYS A 247 10.75 3.09 -22.73
C LYS A 247 11.72 2.71 -21.60
N VAL A 248 11.32 2.93 -20.34
CA VAL A 248 12.21 2.75 -19.16
C VAL A 248 11.51 1.99 -18.03
N LEU A 249 11.78 0.70 -17.94
CA LEU A 249 11.47 -0.10 -16.75
C LEU A 249 12.26 0.47 -15.55
N ARG A 250 11.58 0.68 -14.42
CA ARG A 250 12.25 0.92 -13.14
C ARG A 250 12.32 -0.39 -12.38
N TYR A 251 13.53 -0.89 -12.12
CA TYR A 251 13.77 -2.06 -11.28
C TYR A 251 14.19 -1.60 -9.88
N LEU A 252 13.65 -2.23 -8.84
CA LEU A 252 13.89 -1.88 -7.44
C LEU A 252 14.60 -3.08 -6.77
N PRO A 253 15.93 -2.98 -6.52
CA PRO A 253 16.75 -4.14 -6.15
C PRO A 253 16.23 -4.94 -4.96
N LEU A 254 16.13 -6.26 -5.14
CA LEU A 254 15.56 -7.16 -4.14
C LEU A 254 16.53 -7.47 -3.00
N LYS A 255 17.82 -7.67 -3.30
CA LYS A 255 18.84 -8.06 -2.31
C LYS A 255 18.90 -7.13 -1.08
N PRO A 256 18.97 -5.78 -1.23
CA PRO A 256 18.98 -4.86 -0.08
C PRO A 256 17.66 -4.78 0.70
N ARG A 257 16.57 -5.37 0.18
CA ARG A 257 15.26 -5.41 0.84
C ARG A 257 15.09 -6.70 1.63
N LEU A 258 15.47 -7.84 1.02
CA LEU A 258 15.55 -9.12 1.73
C LEU A 258 16.57 -9.07 2.87
N GLN A 259 17.72 -8.41 2.67
CA GLN A 259 18.70 -8.18 3.75
C GLN A 259 18.09 -7.43 4.94
N ARG A 260 17.26 -6.40 4.72
CA ARG A 260 16.59 -5.66 5.81
C ARG A 260 15.55 -6.49 6.55
N ILE A 261 14.80 -7.35 5.85
CA ILE A 261 13.88 -8.32 6.47
C ILE A 261 14.64 -9.25 7.44
N PHE A 262 15.90 -9.58 7.15
CA PHE A 262 16.79 -10.36 8.03
C PHE A 262 17.62 -9.52 9.03
N MET A 263 17.44 -8.19 9.10
CA MET A 263 18.07 -7.34 10.13
C MET A 263 17.22 -7.22 11.40
N CYS A 264 15.90 -7.45 11.32
CA CYS A 264 15.02 -7.48 12.49
C CYS A 264 14.96 -8.91 13.07
N PRO A 265 15.24 -9.12 14.38
CA PRO A 265 15.15 -10.43 15.01
C PRO A 265 13.73 -11.04 14.94
N GLU A 266 12.69 -10.25 15.22
CA GLU A 266 11.29 -10.71 15.17
C GLU A 266 10.91 -11.16 13.76
N THR A 267 11.22 -10.36 12.75
CA THR A 267 10.97 -10.72 11.35
C THR A 267 11.76 -11.96 10.95
N THR A 268 13.02 -12.08 11.39
CA THR A 268 13.89 -13.25 11.14
C THR A 268 13.36 -14.54 11.76
N ALA A 269 12.66 -14.46 12.90
CA ALA A 269 11.94 -15.60 13.45
C ALA A 269 10.76 -16.00 12.53
N ASN A 270 9.91 -15.04 12.19
CA ASN A 270 8.75 -15.23 11.30
C ASN A 270 9.15 -15.74 9.89
N MET A 271 10.35 -15.46 9.41
CA MET A 271 10.88 -15.95 8.12
C MET A 271 11.05 -17.47 8.01
N LYS A 272 10.84 -18.24 9.10
CA LYS A 272 10.86 -19.71 9.12
C LYS A 272 9.46 -20.33 9.29
N TRP A 273 8.43 -19.51 9.51
CA TRP A 273 7.07 -19.93 9.87
C TRP A 273 6.51 -21.05 8.98
N HIS A 274 6.76 -20.94 7.66
CA HIS A 274 6.28 -21.89 6.65
C HIS A 274 6.75 -23.34 6.84
N ASP A 275 7.79 -23.57 7.64
CA ASP A 275 8.29 -24.90 7.99
C ASP A 275 8.10 -25.22 9.48
N THR A 276 8.38 -24.26 10.38
CA THR A 276 8.42 -24.50 11.82
C THR A 276 7.06 -24.43 12.53
N GLU A 277 6.14 -23.60 12.05
CA GLU A 277 4.87 -23.29 12.74
C GLU A 277 3.62 -23.59 11.90
N ARG A 278 3.76 -23.70 10.58
CA ARG A 278 2.65 -24.07 9.69
C ARG A 278 2.15 -25.49 10.00
N PRO A 279 0.84 -25.69 10.23
CA PRO A 279 0.25 -27.03 10.35
C PRO A 279 0.46 -27.85 9.07
N LYS A 280 1.04 -29.06 9.21
CA LYS A 280 1.31 -30.00 8.11
C LYS A 280 0.23 -31.11 8.05
N ASP A 281 -1.04 -30.72 8.05
CA ASP A 281 -2.22 -31.62 8.18
C ASP A 281 -2.91 -31.98 6.85
N GLY A 282 -2.33 -31.60 5.71
CA GLY A 282 -2.86 -31.89 4.36
C GLY A 282 -3.89 -30.89 3.83
N ASN A 283 -4.32 -29.91 4.64
CA ASN A 283 -5.27 -28.87 4.23
C ASN A 283 -4.56 -27.66 3.60
N ILE A 284 -5.14 -27.10 2.53
CA ILE A 284 -4.59 -25.91 1.87
C ILE A 284 -4.99 -24.66 2.65
N ARG A 285 -4.02 -24.00 3.28
CA ARG A 285 -4.17 -22.69 3.96
C ARG A 285 -3.15 -21.65 3.49
N HIS A 286 -2.04 -22.09 2.92
CA HIS A 286 -0.91 -21.27 2.49
C HIS A 286 -0.27 -21.85 1.21
N ALA A 287 0.54 -21.06 0.50
CA ALA A 287 1.22 -21.49 -0.74
C ALA A 287 2.11 -22.74 -0.52
N ALA A 288 2.66 -22.90 0.69
CA ALA A 288 3.48 -24.04 1.12
C ALA A 288 2.71 -25.37 1.31
N ASP A 289 1.38 -25.35 1.23
CA ASP A 289 0.56 -26.57 1.23
C ASP A 289 0.34 -27.09 -0.21
N GLY A 290 0.56 -26.24 -1.22
CA GLY A 290 0.32 -26.52 -2.64
C GLY A 290 1.33 -27.49 -3.25
N GLU A 291 0.91 -28.16 -4.33
CA GLU A 291 1.72 -29.20 -4.99
C GLU A 291 2.97 -28.62 -5.67
N ALA A 292 2.87 -27.46 -6.32
CA ALA A 292 4.04 -26.82 -6.95
C ALA A 292 5.16 -26.47 -5.94
N TRP A 293 4.83 -26.23 -4.66
CA TRP A 293 5.83 -26.03 -3.62
C TRP A 293 6.52 -27.35 -3.26
N LYS A 294 5.75 -28.43 -3.06
CA LYS A 294 6.29 -29.78 -2.77
C LYS A 294 7.17 -30.28 -3.91
N ASN A 295 6.76 -30.02 -5.16
CA ASN A 295 7.51 -30.38 -6.35
C ASN A 295 8.76 -29.50 -6.55
N PHE A 296 8.75 -28.24 -6.11
CA PHE A 296 9.96 -27.41 -6.07
C PHE A 296 10.94 -27.91 -5.01
N ASP A 297 10.45 -28.23 -3.80
CA ASP A 297 11.29 -28.69 -2.70
C ASP A 297 11.93 -30.07 -2.97
N SER A 298 11.27 -30.95 -3.74
CA SER A 298 11.86 -32.22 -4.19
C SER A 298 12.82 -32.10 -5.38
N LEU A 299 12.68 -31.06 -6.22
CA LEU A 299 13.64 -30.75 -7.29
C LEU A 299 14.89 -30.01 -6.76
N HIS A 300 14.80 -29.37 -5.60
CA HIS A 300 15.83 -28.50 -5.05
C HIS A 300 16.06 -28.74 -3.55
N GLU A 301 16.36 -30.00 -3.17
CA GLU A 301 16.54 -30.40 -1.76
C GLU A 301 17.50 -29.51 -0.96
N ASP A 302 18.64 -29.09 -1.55
CA ASP A 302 19.60 -28.20 -0.89
C ASP A 302 19.02 -26.80 -0.59
N PHE A 303 18.08 -26.32 -1.41
CA PHE A 303 17.33 -25.09 -1.13
C PHE A 303 16.24 -25.32 -0.08
N ALA A 304 15.54 -26.46 -0.15
CA ALA A 304 14.49 -26.81 0.79
C ALA A 304 15.02 -27.05 2.22
N ARG A 305 16.26 -27.54 2.36
CA ARG A 305 16.92 -27.88 3.64
C ARG A 305 17.16 -26.69 4.56
N ASP A 306 17.26 -25.47 4.03
CA ASP A 306 17.38 -24.25 4.85
C ASP A 306 16.06 -23.44 4.83
N PRO A 307 15.26 -23.44 5.92
CA PRO A 307 14.00 -22.70 5.97
C PRO A 307 14.18 -21.17 6.01
N ARG A 308 15.41 -20.64 5.95
CA ARG A 308 15.68 -19.22 5.72
C ARG A 308 15.63 -18.84 4.24
N ASN A 309 15.69 -19.82 3.32
CA ASN A 309 15.64 -19.56 1.88
C ASN A 309 14.27 -18.97 1.49
N VAL A 310 14.31 -17.82 0.79
CA VAL A 310 13.14 -16.97 0.57
C VAL A 310 12.38 -17.40 -0.70
N ARG A 311 11.10 -17.73 -0.56
CA ARG A 311 10.19 -18.04 -1.66
C ARG A 311 9.20 -16.89 -1.85
N LEU A 312 9.20 -16.29 -3.05
CA LEU A 312 8.45 -15.07 -3.37
C LEU A 312 7.35 -15.34 -4.40
N GLY A 313 6.11 -15.01 -4.06
CA GLY A 313 4.99 -15.01 -5.00
C GLY A 313 4.95 -13.73 -5.83
N LEU A 314 5.20 -13.83 -7.13
CA LEU A 314 5.12 -12.69 -8.04
C LEU A 314 3.67 -12.36 -8.40
N SER A 315 3.28 -11.09 -8.24
CA SER A 315 1.97 -10.55 -8.58
C SER A 315 2.12 -9.26 -9.38
N SER A 316 1.56 -9.22 -10.59
CA SER A 316 1.44 -8.03 -11.42
C SER A 316 -0.02 -7.82 -11.81
N ASP A 317 -0.53 -6.60 -11.66
CA ASP A 317 -1.88 -6.27 -12.13
C ASP A 317 -1.97 -6.35 -13.67
N GLY A 318 -3.17 -6.70 -14.16
CA GLY A 318 -3.62 -6.43 -15.53
C GLY A 318 -2.79 -6.92 -16.72
N PHE A 319 -1.98 -7.98 -16.57
CA PHE A 319 -1.22 -8.55 -17.68
C PHE A 319 -2.13 -9.14 -18.78
N ASN A 320 -2.48 -8.32 -19.78
CA ASN A 320 -3.34 -8.67 -20.92
C ASN A 320 -2.51 -8.74 -22.23
N PRO A 321 -1.93 -9.90 -22.57
CA PRO A 321 -1.18 -10.09 -23.82
C PRO A 321 -2.04 -10.01 -25.10
N PHE A 322 -3.37 -9.90 -24.99
CA PHE A 322 -4.31 -9.93 -26.11
C PHE A 322 -5.19 -8.66 -26.19
N ARG A 323 -4.55 -7.49 -25.98
CA ARG A 323 -4.90 -6.14 -26.49
C ARG A 323 -6.39 -5.94 -26.81
N THR A 324 -7.21 -5.50 -25.85
CA THR A 324 -8.68 -5.52 -26.02
C THR A 324 -9.51 -4.29 -25.64
N MET A 325 -8.99 -3.25 -24.96
CA MET A 325 -9.74 -1.99 -24.73
C MET A 325 -8.85 -0.73 -24.79
N SER A 326 -9.52 0.41 -24.95
CA SER A 326 -9.04 1.62 -25.60
C SER A 326 -8.76 2.76 -24.61
N ILE A 327 -7.64 2.57 -23.87
CA ILE A 327 -5.84 3.81 -21.99
C ILE A 327 -4.35 4.29 -22.32
N SER A 328 -4.15 5.60 -22.61
CA SER A 328 -2.98 6.05 -23.40
C SER A 328 -1.64 5.99 -22.65
N HIS A 329 -1.66 5.78 -21.33
CA HIS A 329 -0.48 5.42 -20.56
C HIS A 329 -0.87 4.57 -19.35
N SER A 330 -0.21 3.44 -19.15
CA SER A 330 -0.35 2.62 -17.94
C SER A 330 0.98 2.40 -17.24
N THR A 331 0.94 2.22 -15.94
CA THR A 331 2.11 1.98 -15.09
C THR A 331 1.80 0.80 -14.20
N TRP A 332 2.48 -0.32 -14.43
CA TRP A 332 2.23 -1.59 -13.74
C TRP A 332 3.22 -1.81 -12.60
N PRO A 333 2.77 -1.89 -11.34
CA PRO A 333 3.59 -2.39 -10.25
C PRO A 333 3.70 -3.93 -10.33
N VAL A 334 4.90 -4.46 -10.18
CA VAL A 334 5.14 -5.88 -9.92
C VAL A 334 5.49 -6.03 -8.44
N MET A 335 4.53 -6.55 -7.68
CA MET A 335 4.64 -6.79 -6.25
C MET A 335 5.09 -8.23 -6.00
N LEU A 336 6.00 -8.45 -5.06
CA LEU A 336 6.38 -9.77 -4.58
C LEU A 336 5.85 -9.98 -3.16
N MET A 337 5.14 -11.08 -2.96
CA MET A 337 4.59 -11.51 -1.67
C MET A 337 5.56 -12.50 -1.04
N ASN A 338 5.91 -12.28 0.23
CA ASN A 338 6.86 -13.14 0.93
C ASN A 338 6.17 -14.35 1.56
N TYR A 339 6.25 -15.51 0.91
CA TYR A 339 5.60 -16.75 1.36
C TYR A 339 6.40 -17.51 2.43
N ASN A 340 7.50 -16.97 2.94
CA ASN A 340 8.11 -17.53 4.16
C ASN A 340 7.29 -17.21 5.42
N LEU A 341 6.53 -16.10 5.37
CA LEU A 341 5.74 -15.52 6.45
C LEU A 341 4.31 -16.10 6.47
N SER A 342 3.64 -15.99 7.62
CA SER A 342 2.26 -16.47 7.80
C SER A 342 1.22 -15.69 6.97
N PRO A 343 0.03 -16.28 6.69
CA PRO A 343 -1.05 -15.62 5.92
C PRO A 343 -1.52 -14.26 6.46
N TRP A 344 -1.32 -13.98 7.74
CA TRP A 344 -1.69 -12.70 8.38
C TRP A 344 -0.54 -11.68 8.43
N ILE A 345 0.70 -12.09 8.11
CA ILE A 345 1.87 -11.20 8.02
C ILE A 345 2.21 -10.91 6.55
N CYS A 346 2.23 -11.92 5.68
CA CYS A 346 2.58 -11.75 4.26
C CYS A 346 1.59 -10.87 3.47
N MET A 347 0.39 -10.63 4.05
CA MET A 347 -0.66 -9.79 3.49
C MET A 347 -0.68 -8.35 4.05
N LYS A 348 0.24 -7.95 4.93
CA LYS A 348 0.37 -6.55 5.36
C LYS A 348 1.25 -5.74 4.37
N PRO A 349 0.97 -4.45 4.12
CA PRO A 349 1.75 -3.59 3.22
C PRO A 349 3.27 -3.62 3.43
N GLU A 350 3.73 -3.63 4.68
CA GLU A 350 5.15 -3.60 5.08
C GLU A 350 5.95 -4.79 4.51
N TYR A 351 5.29 -5.93 4.29
CA TYR A 351 5.89 -7.16 3.78
C TYR A 351 5.67 -7.37 2.26
N MET A 352 5.03 -6.41 1.57
CA MET A 352 4.81 -6.44 0.12
C MET A 352 5.90 -5.69 -0.64
N ILE A 353 6.74 -6.42 -1.38
CA ILE A 353 7.92 -5.83 -2.03
C ILE A 353 7.59 -5.37 -3.46
N LEU A 354 7.47 -4.06 -3.68
CA LEU A 354 7.41 -3.48 -5.04
C LEU A 354 8.75 -3.66 -5.76
N SER A 355 8.84 -4.66 -6.63
CA SER A 355 10.08 -5.07 -7.33
C SER A 355 10.35 -4.33 -8.63
N MET A 356 9.29 -3.97 -9.36
CA MET A 356 9.39 -3.29 -10.66
C MET A 356 8.22 -2.34 -10.88
N ILE A 357 8.47 -1.28 -11.65
CA ILE A 357 7.44 -0.41 -12.23
C ILE A 357 7.64 -0.42 -13.75
N ILE A 358 6.77 -1.12 -14.46
CA ILE A 358 6.79 -1.22 -15.93
C ILE A 358 5.89 -0.10 -16.51
N PRO A 359 6.42 0.93 -17.20
CA PRO A 359 5.60 1.81 -18.00
C PRO A 359 5.17 1.09 -19.28
N ALA A 360 3.87 1.02 -19.53
CA ALA A 360 3.30 0.31 -20.66
C ALA A 360 2.22 1.14 -21.36
N LEU A 361 1.67 0.56 -22.44
CA LEU A 361 0.56 1.11 -23.22
C LEU A 361 -0.55 0.05 -23.34
N LEU A 362 -0.82 -0.64 -22.23
CA LEU A 362 -1.67 -1.83 -22.10
C LEU A 362 -2.67 -1.63 -20.94
N TRP A 363 -3.93 -2.04 -21.12
CA TRP A 363 -5.05 -1.49 -20.34
C TRP A 363 -5.79 -2.57 -19.51
N THR A 364 -5.80 -2.41 -18.17
CA THR A 364 -6.96 -2.52 -17.23
C THR A 364 -6.50 -2.62 -15.78
N ILE A 365 -6.94 -1.70 -14.91
CA ILE A 365 -6.76 -1.77 -13.45
C ILE A 365 -7.56 -2.95 -12.88
N SER A 366 -7.00 -3.68 -11.89
CA SER A 366 -7.77 -4.53 -10.99
C SER A 366 -7.42 -4.32 -9.51
N ASP A 367 -8.43 -4.47 -8.65
CA ASP A 367 -8.37 -4.15 -7.22
C ASP A 367 -7.64 -5.23 -6.41
N PHE A 368 -7.16 -4.92 -5.19
CA PHE A 368 -6.45 -5.85 -4.29
C PHE A 368 -7.08 -7.28 -4.19
N PRO A 369 -8.42 -7.46 -4.12
CA PRO A 369 -9.05 -8.78 -4.16
C PRO A 369 -8.82 -9.57 -5.47
N ALA A 370 -8.51 -8.90 -6.57
CA ALA A 370 -8.21 -9.52 -7.85
C ALA A 370 -6.81 -10.15 -7.87
N ALA A 371 -5.81 -9.55 -7.23
CA ALA A 371 -4.49 -10.17 -7.05
C ALA A 371 -4.62 -11.53 -6.32
N TYR A 372 -5.37 -11.57 -5.21
CA TYR A 372 -5.65 -12.84 -4.52
C TYR A 372 -6.40 -13.83 -5.42
N ALA A 373 -7.43 -13.39 -6.16
CA ALA A 373 -8.17 -14.25 -7.09
C ALA A 373 -7.33 -14.74 -8.29
N MET A 374 -6.29 -13.99 -8.69
CA MET A 374 -5.38 -14.37 -9.78
C MET A 374 -4.24 -15.28 -9.32
N LEU A 375 -3.91 -15.32 -8.02
CA LEU A 375 -2.96 -16.30 -7.47
C LEU A 375 -3.68 -17.59 -7.09
N SER A 376 -4.71 -17.50 -6.25
CA SER A 376 -5.48 -18.65 -5.76
C SER A 376 -6.45 -19.27 -6.76
N GLY A 377 -6.80 -18.59 -7.86
CA GLY A 377 -7.91 -19.00 -8.74
C GLY A 377 -9.30 -18.86 -8.13
N TRP A 378 -9.41 -18.60 -6.82
CA TRP A 378 -10.64 -18.53 -6.04
C TRP A 378 -11.36 -17.18 -6.22
N SER A 379 -12.70 -17.18 -6.38
CA SER A 379 -13.46 -15.93 -6.58
C SER A 379 -13.59 -15.13 -5.28
N THR A 380 -12.82 -14.05 -5.13
CA THR A 380 -12.96 -13.08 -4.02
C THR A 380 -14.24 -12.23 -4.06
N LYS A 381 -15.15 -12.49 -5.01
CA LYS A 381 -16.42 -11.77 -5.18
C LYS A 381 -17.57 -12.78 -5.31
N GLY A 382 -18.71 -12.52 -4.67
CA GLY A 382 -19.90 -13.39 -4.69
C GLY A 382 -20.14 -14.18 -3.40
N ARG A 383 -20.96 -15.24 -3.45
CA ARG A 383 -21.41 -15.95 -2.23
C ARG A 383 -20.32 -16.77 -1.52
N LYS A 384 -19.35 -17.30 -2.26
CA LYS A 384 -18.25 -18.15 -1.76
C LYS A 384 -16.93 -17.36 -1.65
N ALA A 385 -16.97 -16.07 -1.28
CA ALA A 385 -15.82 -15.17 -1.42
C ALA A 385 -14.64 -15.41 -0.46
N CYS A 386 -14.84 -16.15 0.64
CA CYS A 386 -13.79 -16.36 1.63
C CYS A 386 -13.05 -17.70 1.38
N PRO A 387 -11.73 -17.69 1.15
CA PRO A 387 -10.92 -18.89 0.93
C PRO A 387 -10.64 -19.69 2.21
N THR A 388 -10.96 -19.13 3.39
CA THR A 388 -10.87 -19.84 4.67
C THR A 388 -12.17 -20.58 4.97
N CYS A 389 -13.33 -19.95 4.70
CA CYS A 389 -14.64 -20.56 4.90
C CYS A 389 -15.05 -21.48 3.75
N ASN A 390 -14.41 -21.36 2.59
CA ASN A 390 -14.68 -22.12 1.37
C ASN A 390 -16.18 -22.19 1.02
N HIS A 391 -16.73 -23.39 0.86
CA HIS A 391 -18.15 -23.58 0.58
C HIS A 391 -19.06 -23.22 1.78
N GLY A 392 -18.54 -23.20 3.00
CA GLY A 392 -19.18 -22.69 4.20
C GLY A 392 -19.16 -21.16 4.36
N THR A 393 -18.81 -20.38 3.32
CA THR A 393 -18.84 -18.91 3.37
C THR A 393 -20.25 -18.37 3.68
N CYS A 394 -20.50 -17.99 4.93
CA CYS A 394 -21.74 -17.40 5.40
C CYS A 394 -21.93 -15.97 4.86
N SER A 395 -22.52 -15.86 3.67
CA SER A 395 -22.70 -14.61 2.93
C SER A 395 -24.16 -14.19 2.77
N GLN A 396 -24.39 -12.87 2.78
CA GLN A 396 -25.70 -12.25 2.63
C GLN A 396 -25.64 -11.12 1.60
N TYR A 397 -26.63 -11.02 0.72
CA TYR A 397 -26.74 -9.90 -0.23
C TYR A 397 -27.68 -8.82 0.32
N LEU A 398 -27.15 -7.63 0.57
CA LEU A 398 -27.92 -6.49 1.04
C LEU A 398 -28.59 -5.79 -0.15
N LYS A 399 -29.89 -6.05 -0.34
CA LYS A 399 -30.68 -5.57 -1.50
C LYS A 399 -30.54 -4.07 -1.76
N HIS A 400 -30.54 -3.24 -0.72
CA HIS A 400 -30.53 -1.78 -0.83
C HIS A 400 -29.16 -1.20 -1.18
N SER A 401 -28.08 -1.68 -0.55
CA SER A 401 -26.71 -1.23 -0.85
C SER A 401 -26.06 -1.96 -2.03
N ARG A 402 -26.71 -3.03 -2.54
CA ARG A 402 -26.24 -3.91 -3.62
C ARG A 402 -24.88 -4.57 -3.35
N LYS A 403 -24.50 -4.70 -2.08
CA LYS A 403 -23.23 -5.33 -1.64
C LYS A 403 -23.45 -6.74 -1.08
N MET A 404 -22.44 -7.58 -1.23
CA MET A 404 -22.30 -8.83 -0.46
C MET A 404 -21.64 -8.50 0.88
N CYS A 405 -22.17 -9.08 1.97
CA CYS A 405 -21.61 -9.02 3.31
C CYS A 405 -21.37 -10.44 3.83
N TYR A 406 -20.41 -10.58 4.75
CA TYR A 406 -20.00 -11.86 5.33
C TYR A 406 -20.04 -11.71 6.85
N MET A 407 -20.86 -12.52 7.52
CA MET A 407 -21.20 -12.30 8.95
C MET A 407 -20.89 -13.52 9.84
N GLY A 408 -20.52 -14.66 9.26
CA GLY A 408 -20.25 -15.91 10.00
C GLY A 408 -18.87 -16.03 10.63
N HIS A 409 -18.14 -14.92 10.83
CA HIS A 409 -16.79 -14.94 11.39
C HIS A 409 -16.75 -15.39 12.86
N ARG A 410 -17.88 -15.34 13.58
CA ARG A 410 -18.01 -15.83 14.96
C ARG A 410 -17.87 -17.35 15.09
N ALA A 411 -18.09 -18.11 14.01
CA ALA A 411 -17.92 -19.57 13.99
C ALA A 411 -16.45 -20.02 14.21
N PHE A 412 -15.46 -19.12 14.09
CA PHE A 412 -14.05 -19.40 14.37
C PHE A 412 -13.63 -19.19 15.84
N LEU A 413 -14.50 -18.59 16.67
CA LEU A 413 -14.22 -18.35 18.10
C LEU A 413 -14.39 -19.63 18.92
N PRO A 414 -13.83 -19.75 20.14
CA PRO A 414 -14.15 -20.85 21.07
C PRO A 414 -15.68 -21.00 21.28
N PRO A 415 -16.23 -22.22 21.47
CA PRO A 415 -17.68 -22.46 21.57
C PRO A 415 -18.40 -21.71 22.71
N ASP A 416 -17.66 -21.44 23.78
CA ASP A 416 -18.03 -20.70 24.98
C ASP A 416 -17.89 -19.17 24.85
N HIS A 417 -17.19 -18.69 23.82
CA HIS A 417 -16.83 -17.28 23.69
C HIS A 417 -18.05 -16.33 23.63
N PRO A 418 -18.15 -15.29 24.49
CA PRO A 418 -19.35 -14.47 24.64
C PRO A 418 -19.97 -13.92 23.34
N PHE A 419 -19.15 -13.45 22.40
CA PHE A 419 -19.64 -12.92 21.12
C PHE A 419 -20.42 -13.93 20.26
N ARG A 420 -20.26 -15.25 20.45
CA ARG A 420 -21.13 -16.25 19.79
C ARG A 420 -22.59 -16.11 20.21
N ARG A 421 -22.87 -15.63 21.43
CA ARG A 421 -24.23 -15.44 21.97
C ARG A 421 -24.74 -14.01 21.85
N ASP A 422 -23.88 -13.04 21.52
CA ASP A 422 -24.29 -11.65 21.28
C ASP A 422 -25.07 -11.53 19.97
N LYS A 423 -26.40 -11.40 20.10
CA LYS A 423 -27.33 -11.09 19.00
C LYS A 423 -27.32 -9.60 18.64
N LYS A 424 -27.07 -8.73 19.63
CA LYS A 424 -27.38 -7.29 19.60
C LYS A 424 -26.35 -6.49 18.80
N SER A 425 -25.08 -6.86 18.90
CA SER A 425 -23.98 -6.19 18.18
C SER A 425 -23.74 -6.75 16.77
N PHE A 426 -24.46 -7.80 16.36
CA PHE A 426 -24.20 -8.57 15.14
C PHE A 426 -25.48 -8.74 14.28
N ASP A 427 -25.77 -9.95 13.80
CA ASP A 427 -26.81 -10.27 12.81
C ASP A 427 -28.19 -10.64 13.41
N GLY A 428 -28.39 -10.38 14.72
CA GLY A 428 -29.59 -10.80 15.45
C GLY A 428 -29.62 -12.27 15.88
N LYS A 429 -28.58 -13.06 15.56
CA LYS A 429 -28.52 -14.51 15.84
C LYS A 429 -27.33 -14.89 16.70
N GLU A 430 -27.42 -16.06 17.32
CA GLU A 430 -26.28 -16.74 17.95
C GLU A 430 -25.58 -17.62 16.91
N ASP A 431 -24.26 -17.74 17.01
CA ASP A 431 -23.45 -18.54 16.09
C ASP A 431 -22.87 -19.75 16.83
N HIS A 432 -23.64 -20.85 16.86
CA HIS A 432 -23.25 -22.13 17.47
C HIS A 432 -22.59 -23.10 16.48
N ARG A 433 -22.23 -22.63 15.27
CA ARG A 433 -21.59 -23.48 14.24
C ARG A 433 -20.14 -23.80 14.61
N SER A 434 -19.68 -24.98 14.21
CA SER A 434 -18.25 -25.26 14.08
C SER A 434 -17.60 -24.31 13.06
N ALA A 435 -16.29 -24.10 13.20
CA ALA A 435 -15.52 -23.43 12.15
C ALA A 435 -15.63 -24.24 10.84
N PRO A 436 -15.80 -23.59 9.67
CA PRO A 436 -15.82 -24.31 8.40
C PRO A 436 -14.54 -25.11 8.17
N THR A 437 -14.67 -26.36 7.71
CA THR A 437 -13.53 -27.19 7.33
C THR A 437 -12.77 -26.53 6.18
N PRO A 438 -11.43 -26.35 6.30
CA PRO A 438 -10.58 -26.06 5.15
C PRO A 438 -10.68 -27.19 4.11
N LEU A 439 -10.39 -26.91 2.84
CA LEU A 439 -10.31 -27.94 1.82
C LEU A 439 -8.96 -28.65 1.88
N SER A 440 -8.97 -29.98 1.78
CA SER A 440 -7.76 -30.78 1.59
C SER A 440 -7.15 -30.58 0.20
N GLY A 441 -5.85 -30.82 0.07
CA GLY A 441 -5.20 -30.77 -1.25
C GLY A 441 -5.80 -31.74 -2.27
N THR A 442 -6.28 -32.90 -1.81
CA THR A 442 -6.96 -33.92 -2.62
C THR A 442 -8.33 -33.45 -3.12
N GLU A 443 -9.17 -32.86 -2.27
CA GLU A 443 -10.49 -32.32 -2.70
C GLU A 443 -10.31 -31.18 -3.73
N VAL A 444 -9.31 -30.33 -3.54
CA VAL A 444 -8.99 -29.25 -4.50
C VAL A 444 -8.52 -29.81 -5.84
N LEU A 445 -7.67 -30.84 -5.83
CA LEU A 445 -7.23 -31.53 -7.06
C LEU A 445 -8.40 -32.22 -7.77
N GLU A 446 -9.33 -32.83 -7.04
CA GLU A 446 -10.53 -33.45 -7.63
C GLU A 446 -11.51 -32.42 -8.20
N GLU A 447 -11.82 -31.33 -7.48
CA GLU A 447 -12.65 -30.23 -8.01
C GLU A 447 -12.05 -29.55 -9.25
N LEU A 448 -10.72 -29.61 -9.42
CA LEU A 448 -9.99 -29.00 -10.53
C LEU A 448 -9.63 -29.98 -11.66
N ARG A 449 -9.82 -31.29 -11.47
CA ARG A 449 -9.43 -32.34 -12.43
C ARG A 449 -10.06 -32.18 -13.82
N GLU A 450 -11.26 -31.62 -13.88
CA GLU A 450 -11.97 -31.27 -15.12
C GLU A 450 -11.97 -29.76 -15.44
N PHE A 451 -11.26 -28.94 -14.66
CA PHE A 451 -11.27 -27.49 -14.83
C PHE A 451 -10.45 -27.06 -16.05
N ASN A 452 -11.10 -27.02 -17.21
CA ASN A 452 -10.44 -26.68 -18.46
C ASN A 452 -10.17 -25.16 -18.58
N ASN A 453 -8.89 -24.78 -18.53
CA ASN A 453 -8.35 -23.43 -18.62
C ASN A 453 -8.42 -22.86 -20.06
N VAL A 454 -9.59 -22.38 -20.47
CA VAL A 454 -9.75 -21.73 -21.78
C VAL A 454 -9.11 -20.32 -21.78
N PHE A 455 -7.82 -20.26 -22.09
CA PHE A 455 -7.06 -19.00 -22.24
C PHE A 455 -7.38 -18.20 -23.52
N ARG A 456 -8.23 -18.72 -24.41
CA ARG A 456 -8.61 -18.09 -25.69
C ARG A 456 -9.94 -17.32 -25.55
N LYS A 457 -10.01 -16.10 -26.09
CA LYS A 457 -11.24 -15.29 -26.13
C LYS A 457 -11.76 -15.16 -27.57
N GLY A 458 -13.08 -15.16 -27.74
CA GLY A 458 -13.73 -15.02 -29.05
C GLY A 458 -15.25 -15.13 -28.97
N GLN A 459 -15.76 -16.08 -28.20
CA GLN A 459 -17.19 -16.14 -27.86
C GLN A 459 -17.51 -15.27 -26.64
N LYS A 460 -18.71 -14.66 -26.61
CA LYS A 460 -19.33 -14.20 -25.36
C LYS A 460 -19.40 -15.41 -24.42
N ARG A 461 -18.88 -15.29 -23.19
CA ARG A 461 -19.13 -16.32 -22.16
C ARG A 461 -20.64 -16.48 -22.00
N LYS A 462 -21.20 -17.63 -22.40
CA LYS A 462 -22.41 -18.15 -21.73
C LYS A 462 -22.12 -18.11 -20.23
N ARG A 463 -23.14 -17.90 -19.39
CA ARG A 463 -23.01 -18.26 -17.98
C ARG A 463 -22.54 -19.72 -17.95
N ARG A 464 -21.39 -19.99 -17.35
CA ARG A 464 -21.08 -21.36 -16.93
C ARG A 464 -21.95 -21.57 -15.70
N ASP A 465 -22.85 -22.53 -15.76
CA ASP A 465 -23.65 -22.96 -14.60
C ASP A 465 -22.81 -23.87 -13.68
N SER A 466 -21.53 -23.53 -13.53
CA SER A 466 -20.60 -24.09 -12.56
C SER A 466 -20.81 -23.37 -11.24
N GLU A 467 -21.46 -24.01 -10.27
CA GLU A 467 -21.69 -23.47 -8.91
C GLU A 467 -20.40 -23.37 -8.06
N GLY A 468 -19.26 -23.72 -8.66
CA GLY A 468 -17.93 -23.63 -8.09
C GLY A 468 -17.43 -22.18 -7.88
N PRO A 469 -16.61 -21.95 -6.84
CA PRO A 469 -15.99 -20.66 -6.56
C PRO A 469 -14.86 -20.36 -7.54
N TRP A 470 -14.16 -21.38 -8.05
CA TRP A 470 -13.02 -21.27 -8.96
C TRP A 470 -13.34 -20.44 -10.22
N LYS A 471 -12.39 -19.60 -10.63
CA LYS A 471 -12.47 -18.73 -11.83
C LYS A 471 -11.43 -19.09 -12.87
N LYS A 472 -10.35 -19.72 -12.42
CA LYS A 472 -9.35 -20.48 -13.17
C LYS A 472 -8.74 -21.53 -12.23
N ASP A 473 -8.00 -22.46 -12.80
CA ASP A 473 -6.99 -23.24 -12.09
C ASP A 473 -6.05 -22.32 -11.27
N PRO A 474 -5.74 -22.63 -10.00
CA PRO A 474 -4.79 -21.87 -9.20
C PRO A 474 -3.40 -21.87 -9.85
N SER A 475 -2.71 -20.73 -9.78
CA SER A 475 -1.31 -20.68 -10.26
C SER A 475 -0.41 -21.62 -9.45
N PHE A 476 -0.83 -22.00 -8.23
CA PHE A 476 -0.17 -22.95 -7.33
C PHE A 476 -0.12 -24.41 -7.82
N LEU A 477 -0.78 -24.76 -8.93
CA LEU A 477 -0.65 -26.08 -9.59
C LEU A 477 0.21 -26.03 -10.86
N ASN A 478 0.47 -24.84 -11.41
CA ASN A 478 1.15 -24.65 -12.70
C ASN A 478 2.14 -23.47 -12.67
N CYS A 479 3.07 -23.48 -11.71
CA CYS A 479 4.20 -22.55 -11.70
C CYS A 479 5.29 -23.01 -12.68
N HIS A 480 5.62 -22.19 -13.69
CA HIS A 480 6.92 -22.29 -14.35
C HIS A 480 7.99 -21.69 -13.43
N THR A 481 8.98 -22.50 -13.06
CA THR A 481 10.04 -22.15 -12.12
C THR A 481 11.17 -21.40 -12.83
N GLY A 482 11.42 -20.16 -12.42
CA GLY A 482 12.56 -19.36 -12.86
C GLY A 482 13.55 -19.15 -11.73
N ASN A 483 14.72 -19.80 -11.81
CA ASN A 483 15.79 -19.57 -10.83
C ASN A 483 16.40 -18.17 -11.01
N ILE A 484 16.26 -17.31 -10.00
CA ILE A 484 17.02 -16.06 -9.90
C ILE A 484 18.36 -16.36 -9.20
N THR A 485 19.15 -17.23 -9.82
CA THR A 485 20.60 -17.32 -9.59
C THR A 485 21.29 -16.16 -10.31
N ASN A 486 22.29 -15.54 -9.68
CA ASN A 486 22.99 -14.37 -10.24
C ASN A 486 23.78 -14.70 -11.50
#